data_AF-A0A0M9U3I1-F1
#
_entry.id   AF-A0A0M9U3I1-F1
#
_cell.length_a   1.000
_cell.length_b   1.000
_cell.length_c   1.000
_cell.angle_alpha   90.00
_cell.angle_beta   90.00
_cell.angle_gamma   90.00
#
_symmetry.space_group_name_H-M   'P 1'
#
loop_
_entity.id
_entity.type
_entity.pdbx_description
1 polymer ?
#
loop_
_entity_poly.entity_id
_entity_poly.type
_entity_poly.pdbx_seq_one_letter_code
_entity_poly.pdbx_strand_id
1 'polypeptide(L)'
;MSDKEKDLEDQILDRMGHRPGAQRLAVLAKHVWAQGDTYASLASKHYGDISEPYWRLIFEFNRAVIGDHPNDIKVGTEIEIPVLPPELKK
;
A
#
# COMPACT_ATOMS: atom_id res chain seq x y z
N MET A 1 26.06 25.48 -2.34
CA MET A 1 24.65 25.07 -2.55
C MET A 1 24.57 23.60 -2.21
N SER A 2 23.44 23.07 -1.73
CA SER A 2 23.18 21.63 -1.62
C SER A 2 23.63 20.89 -0.36
N ASP A 3 23.15 21.29 0.81
CA ASP A 3 22.97 20.34 1.94
C ASP A 3 21.68 20.63 2.70
N LYS A 4 21.34 21.93 2.88
CA LYS A 4 20.12 22.36 3.59
C LYS A 4 18.82 22.26 2.78
N GLU A 5 18.89 22.16 1.45
CA GLU A 5 17.69 22.06 0.59
C GLU A 5 17.15 20.63 0.50
N LYS A 6 18.04 19.63 0.53
CA LYS A 6 17.67 18.22 0.47
C LYS A 6 16.94 17.75 1.74
N ASP A 7 17.35 18.30 2.89
CA ASP A 7 16.72 18.06 4.19
C ASP A 7 15.30 18.64 4.27
N LEU A 8 15.02 19.73 3.54
CA LEU A 8 13.69 20.34 3.53
C LEU A 8 12.72 19.61 2.57
N GLU A 9 13.20 19.09 1.44
CA GLU A 9 12.40 18.22 0.57
C GLU A 9 12.05 16.90 1.26
N ASP A 10 13.01 16.29 1.97
CA ASP A 10 12.76 15.10 2.78
C ASP A 10 11.80 15.42 3.95
N GLN A 11 11.91 16.58 4.62
CA GLN A 11 10.96 17.00 5.68
C GLN A 11 9.56 17.35 5.16
N ILE A 12 9.42 17.88 3.95
CA ILE A 12 8.11 18.17 3.34
C ILE A 12 7.42 16.86 2.90
N LEU A 13 8.18 15.85 2.49
CA LEU A 13 7.68 14.48 2.22
C LEU A 13 7.38 13.68 3.51
N ASP A 14 7.95 14.07 4.65
CA ASP A 14 7.71 13.45 5.96
C ASP A 14 6.38 13.90 6.58
N ARG A 15 5.93 15.13 6.31
CA ARG A 15 4.66 15.68 6.81
C ARG A 15 3.41 14.99 6.23
N MET A 16 3.58 14.22 5.15
CA MET A 16 2.60 13.25 4.65
C MET A 16 3.07 11.82 4.88
N GLY A 17 3.41 11.47 6.13
CA GLY A 17 3.18 10.11 6.67
C GLY A 17 4.35 9.13 6.74
N HIS A 18 5.61 9.52 6.99
CA HIS A 18 6.70 8.54 7.25
C HIS A 18 6.81 8.34 8.76
N ARG A 19 6.49 7.14 9.25
CA ARG A 19 7.05 6.68 10.52
C ARG A 19 8.33 5.91 10.21
N PRO A 20 9.49 6.25 10.81
CA PRO A 20 10.71 5.49 10.64
C PRO A 20 10.58 4.18 11.45
N GLY A 21 10.58 3.04 10.78
CA GLY A 21 10.53 1.72 11.41
C GLY A 21 9.76 0.64 10.64
N ALA A 22 8.89 1.03 9.73
CA ALA A 22 8.32 0.14 8.71
C ALA A 22 8.60 0.79 7.36
N GLN A 23 9.40 0.15 6.51
CA GLN A 23 9.70 0.61 5.16
C GLN A 23 8.39 1.06 4.49
N ARG A 24 8.17 2.37 4.23
CA ARG A 24 7.02 2.73 3.39
C ARG A 24 7.28 2.18 2.01
N LEU A 25 6.55 1.14 1.69
CA LEU A 25 6.43 0.68 0.31
C LEU A 25 5.82 1.85 -0.47
N ALA A 26 6.48 2.25 -1.55
CA ALA A 26 5.88 3.17 -2.50
C ALA A 26 4.53 2.62 -2.98
N VAL A 27 3.58 3.48 -3.33
CA VAL A 27 2.30 3.02 -3.90
C VAL A 27 2.51 2.73 -5.38
N LEU A 28 2.29 1.48 -5.79
CA LEU A 28 2.35 1.02 -7.18
C LEU A 28 1.14 1.52 -7.97
N ALA A 29 -0.05 1.41 -7.38
CA ALA A 29 -1.31 1.76 -8.03
C ALA A 29 -2.37 2.12 -6.98
N LYS A 30 -3.40 2.83 -7.40
CA LYS A 30 -4.62 3.05 -6.62
C LYS A 30 -5.78 2.33 -7.30
N HIS A 31 -6.58 1.64 -6.51
CA HIS A 31 -7.74 0.87 -6.97
C HIS A 31 -8.97 1.25 -6.16
N VAL A 32 -10.07 1.57 -6.85
CA VAL A 32 -11.35 1.83 -6.18
C VAL A 32 -12.07 0.50 -6.01
N TRP A 33 -12.32 0.11 -4.77
CA TRP A 33 -12.95 -1.15 -4.42
C TRP A 33 -14.36 -1.26 -5.03
N ALA A 34 -14.59 -2.28 -5.85
CA ALA A 34 -15.87 -2.55 -6.49
C ALA A 34 -16.58 -3.76 -5.86
N GLN A 35 -17.86 -3.93 -6.18
CA GLN A 35 -18.61 -5.11 -5.77
C GLN A 35 -18.00 -6.36 -6.42
N GLY A 36 -17.61 -7.35 -5.61
CA GLY A 36 -16.99 -8.58 -6.06
C GLY A 36 -15.45 -8.54 -6.13
N ASP A 37 -14.82 -7.40 -5.80
CA ASP A 37 -13.38 -7.36 -5.61
C ASP A 37 -12.96 -8.18 -4.38
N THR A 38 -11.79 -8.80 -4.48
CA THR A 38 -11.18 -9.58 -3.41
C THR A 38 -9.70 -9.24 -3.35
N TYR A 39 -9.06 -9.32 -2.19
CA TYR A 39 -7.62 -9.05 -2.13
C TYR A 39 -6.82 -10.00 -3.01
N ALA A 40 -7.27 -11.25 -3.18
CA ALA A 40 -6.67 -12.20 -4.09
C ALA A 40 -6.76 -11.74 -5.55
N SER A 41 -7.90 -11.19 -6.01
CA SER A 41 -8.02 -10.67 -7.37
C SER A 41 -7.12 -9.45 -7.59
N LEU A 42 -7.01 -8.55 -6.61
CA LEU A 42 -6.08 -7.41 -6.67
C LEU A 42 -4.62 -7.87 -6.68
N ALA A 43 -4.24 -8.79 -5.79
CA ALA A 43 -2.90 -9.33 -5.74
C ALA A 43 -2.51 -10.05 -7.03
N SER A 44 -3.41 -10.87 -7.60
CA SER A 44 -3.23 -11.48 -8.92
C SER A 44 -2.99 -10.44 -10.01
N LYS A 45 -3.82 -9.38 -10.04
CA LYS A 45 -3.77 -8.35 -11.07
C LYS A 45 -2.49 -7.50 -11.02
N HIS A 46 -2.01 -7.18 -9.82
CA HIS A 46 -0.89 -6.25 -9.63
C HIS A 46 0.46 -6.96 -9.44
N TYR A 47 0.46 -8.15 -8.85
CA TYR A 47 1.67 -8.89 -8.50
C TYR A 47 1.82 -10.21 -9.27
N GLY A 48 0.74 -10.68 -9.92
CA GLY A 48 0.73 -11.99 -10.57
C GLY A 48 0.64 -13.18 -9.60
N ASP A 49 0.43 -12.92 -8.30
CA ASP A 49 0.40 -13.94 -7.25
C ASP A 49 -0.76 -13.67 -6.28
N ILE A 50 -1.47 -14.73 -5.90
CA ILE A 50 -2.61 -14.71 -4.97
C ILE A 50 -2.25 -15.24 -3.58
N SER A 51 -0.98 -15.54 -3.34
CA SER A 51 -0.52 -16.12 -2.08
C SER A 51 -0.71 -15.12 -0.92
N GLU A 52 -0.87 -15.67 0.28
CA GLU A 52 -1.03 -14.93 1.53
C GLU A 52 -0.15 -13.68 1.70
N PRO A 53 1.17 -13.73 1.50
CA PRO A 53 2.00 -12.55 1.70
C PRO A 53 1.62 -11.36 0.81
N TYR A 54 1.10 -11.59 -0.40
CA TYR A 54 0.78 -10.54 -1.36
C TYR A 54 -0.53 -9.83 -1.04
N TRP A 55 -1.60 -10.59 -0.81
CA TRP A 55 -2.89 -10.00 -0.48
C TRP A 55 -2.90 -9.42 0.94
N ARG A 56 -2.17 -10.02 1.88
CA ARG A 56 -2.01 -9.51 3.25
C ARG A 56 -1.26 -8.19 3.26
N LEU A 57 -0.28 -8.00 2.36
CA LEU A 57 0.42 -6.74 2.21
C LEU A 57 -0.53 -5.60 1.83
N ILE A 58 -1.42 -5.83 0.86
CA ILE A 58 -2.44 -4.84 0.47
C ILE A 58 -3.35 -4.53 1.67
N PHE A 59 -3.83 -5.55 2.37
CA PHE A 59 -4.68 -5.36 3.54
C PHE A 59 -3.99 -4.55 4.64
N GLU A 60 -2.79 -4.95 5.08
CA GLU A 60 -2.05 -4.25 6.15
C GLU A 60 -1.73 -2.81 5.78
N PHE A 61 -1.38 -2.55 4.51
CA PHE A 61 -1.12 -1.19 4.02
C PHE A 61 -2.37 -0.29 4.10
N ASN A 62 -3.55 -0.85 3.83
CA ASN A 62 -4.82 -0.13 3.82
C ASN A 62 -5.64 -0.33 5.07
N ARG A 63 -5.11 -0.99 6.09
CA ARG A 63 -5.84 -1.32 7.32
C ARG A 63 -6.39 -0.08 8.03
N ALA A 64 -5.69 1.04 7.90
CA ALA A 64 -6.14 2.32 8.42
C ALA A 64 -7.43 2.83 7.74
N VAL A 65 -7.67 2.43 6.48
CA VAL A 65 -8.84 2.81 5.67
C VAL A 65 -9.94 1.75 5.77
N ILE A 66 -9.57 0.46 5.72
CA ILE A 66 -10.50 -0.68 5.71
C ILE A 66 -11.02 -1.01 7.11
N GLY A 67 -10.21 -0.77 8.15
CA GLY A 67 -10.49 -1.17 9.53
C GLY A 67 -10.18 -2.65 9.77
N ASP A 68 -10.78 -3.20 10.84
CA ASP A 68 -10.50 -4.56 11.33
C ASP A 68 -11.23 -5.66 10.57
N HIS A 69 -12.17 -5.31 9.68
CA HIS A 69 -12.98 -6.26 8.93
C HIS A 69 -12.53 -6.32 7.46
N PRO A 70 -11.57 -7.21 7.10
CA PRO A 70 -11.06 -7.29 5.74
C PRO A 70 -12.13 -7.61 4.70
N ASN A 71 -13.20 -8.31 5.09
CA ASN A 71 -14.27 -8.73 4.18
C ASN A 71 -15.43 -7.73 4.05
N ASP A 72 -15.40 -6.63 4.82
CA ASP A 72 -16.49 -5.64 4.84
C ASP A 72 -16.01 -4.27 4.34
N ILE A 73 -15.36 -4.27 3.18
CA ILE A 73 -14.92 -3.03 2.52
C ILE A 73 -16.10 -2.42 1.78
N LYS A 74 -16.37 -1.15 2.07
CA LYS A 74 -17.40 -0.40 1.34
C LYS A 74 -16.98 -0.25 -0.13
N VAL A 75 -17.91 -0.53 -1.04
CA VAL A 75 -17.74 -0.22 -2.46
C VAL A 75 -17.50 1.29 -2.62
N GLY A 76 -16.52 1.66 -3.45
CA GLY A 76 -16.05 3.04 -3.63
C GLY A 76 -14.86 3.41 -2.73
N THR A 77 -14.40 2.53 -1.84
CA THR A 77 -13.21 2.77 -1.02
C THR A 77 -11.96 2.78 -1.88
N GLU A 78 -11.13 3.81 -1.77
CA GLU A 78 -9.83 3.87 -2.45
C GLU A 78 -8.81 3.01 -1.66
N ILE A 79 -8.28 1.99 -2.34
CA ILE A 79 -7.28 1.07 -1.83
C ILE A 79 -5.97 1.32 -2.57
N GLU A 80 -4.91 1.55 -1.80
CA GLU A 80 -3.57 1.76 -2.30
C GLU A 80 -2.82 0.44 -2.40
N ILE A 81 -2.30 0.13 -3.58
CA ILE A 81 -1.54 -1.10 -3.83
C ILE A 81 -0.07 -0.77 -3.63
N PRO A 82 0.59 -1.25 -2.57
CA PRO A 82 2.01 -0.99 -2.37
C PRO A 82 2.88 -1.72 -3.41
N VAL A 83 4.10 -1.24 -3.63
CA VAL A 83 5.12 -1.98 -4.37
C VAL A 83 5.53 -3.21 -3.56
N LEU A 84 5.86 -4.30 -4.24
CA LEU A 84 6.36 -5.48 -3.55
C LEU A 84 7.70 -5.18 -2.88
N PRO A 85 7.87 -5.52 -1.59
CA PRO A 85 9.18 -5.53 -0.98
C PRO A 85 10.07 -6.53 -1.72
N PRO A 86 11.39 -6.27 -1.75
CA PRO A 86 12.34 -7.18 -2.40
C PRO A 86 12.29 -8.60 -1.83
N GLU A 87 11.87 -8.78 -0.57
CA GLU A 87 11.71 -10.08 0.08
C GLU A 87 10.60 -10.96 -0.53
N LEU A 88 9.60 -10.34 -1.19
CA LEU A 88 8.50 -11.05 -1.84
C LEU A 88 8.69 -11.16 -3.36
N LYS A 89 9.72 -10.53 -3.92
CA LYS A 89 10.10 -10.71 -5.33
C LYS A 89 10.92 -11.99 -5.45
N LYS A 90 10.27 -13.08 -5.84
CA LYS A 90 10.93 -14.35 -6.18
C LYS A 90 11.77 -14.23 -7.44
#